data_AF-A0A6V7UUC3-F1
#
_entry.id   AF-A0A6V7UUC3-F1
#
_cell.length_a   1.000
_cell.length_b   1.000
_cell.length_c   1.000
_cell.angle_alpha   90.00
_cell.angle_beta   90.00
_cell.angle_gamma   90.00
#
_symmetry.space_group_name_H-M   'P 1'
#
loop_
_entity.id
_entity.type
_entity.pdbx_description
1 polymer ?
#
loop_
_entity_poly.entity_id
_entity_poly.type
_entity_poly.pdbx_seq_one_letter_code
_entity_poly.pdbx_strand_id
1 'polypeptide(L)' 'MVNATNKNQETALHIATRYTQGKAVLALLEAGADPHLMDKHLETSLHIAAWDGQNGLLDLLCRFSHFLDIQNSVI' A
#
# COMPACT_ATOMS: atom_id res chain seq x y z
N MET A 1 -0.29 14.65 4.94
CA MET A 1 -1.31 13.92 4.14
C MET A 1 -0.63 12.72 3.49
N VAL A 2 -0.60 11.57 4.17
CA VAL A 2 0.11 10.37 3.66
C VAL A 2 -0.61 9.73 2.46
N ASN A 3 -1.94 9.90 2.41
CA ASN A 3 -2.81 9.43 1.33
C ASN A 3 -3.00 10.44 0.20
N ALA A 4 -2.10 11.42 0.07
CA ALA A 4 -2.15 12.36 -1.04
C ALA A 4 -1.91 11.62 -2.36
N THR A 5 -2.68 11.98 -3.38
CA THR A 5 -2.62 11.34 -4.69
C THR A 5 -2.05 12.27 -5.76
N ASN A 6 -1.39 11.68 -6.75
CA ASN A 6 -0.93 12.41 -7.95
C ASN A 6 -2.06 12.53 -8.99
N LYS A 7 -1.75 13.05 -10.19
CA LYS A 7 -2.72 13.18 -11.31
C LYS A 7 -3.33 11.84 -11.78
N ASN A 8 -2.71 10.72 -11.45
CA ASN A 8 -3.19 9.37 -11.75
C ASN A 8 -3.95 8.72 -10.58
N GLN A 9 -4.27 9.47 -9.52
CA GLN A 9 -4.81 8.93 -8.27
C GLN A 9 -3.84 7.98 -7.53
N GLU A 10 -2.56 7.94 -7.93
CA GLU A 10 -1.56 7.12 -7.25
C GLU A 10 -1.13 7.79 -5.95
N THR A 11 -1.22 7.05 -4.85
CA THR A 11 -0.66 7.46 -3.56
C THR A 11 0.86 7.23 -3.52
N ALA A 12 1.53 7.80 -2.51
CA ALA A 12 2.93 7.49 -2.25
C ALA A 12 3.19 5.97 -2.10
N LEU A 13 2.20 5.23 -1.59
CA LEU A 13 2.27 3.77 -1.43
C LEU A 13 2.25 3.04 -2.78
N HIS A 14 1.42 3.46 -3.75
CA HIS A 14 1.45 2.90 -5.11
C HIS A 14 2.83 3.06 -5.76
N ILE A 15 3.42 4.25 -5.62
CA ILE A 15 4.74 4.55 -6.18
C ILE A 15 5.82 3.71 -5.49
N ALA A 16 5.83 3.66 -4.16
CA ALA A 16 6.80 2.87 -3.40
C ALA A 16 6.73 1.37 -3.76
N THR A 17 5.52 0.83 -3.93
CA THR A 17 5.30 -0.56 -4.34
C THR A 17 5.76 -0.82 -5.78
N ARG A 18 5.45 0.08 -6.72
CA ARG A 18 5.86 -0.03 -8.13
C ARG A 18 7.38 -0.09 -8.31
N TYR A 19 8.12 0.61 -7.45
CA TYR A 19 9.58 0.62 -7.46
C TYR A 19 10.22 -0.39 -6.48
N THR A 20 9.44 -1.33 -5.93
CA THR A 20 9.93 -2.37 -4.99
C THR A 20 10.64 -1.79 -3.76
N GLN A 21 10.25 -0.58 -3.33
CA GLN A 21 10.93 0.14 -2.25
C GLN A 21 10.40 -0.31 -0.89
N GLY A 22 10.71 -1.54 -0.48
CA GLY A 22 10.17 -2.15 0.74
C GLY A 22 10.34 -1.30 2.01
N LYS A 23 11.45 -0.57 2.15
CA LYS A 23 11.66 0.37 3.27
C LYS A 23 10.71 1.57 3.21
N ALA A 24 10.46 2.11 2.03
CA ALA A 24 9.52 3.21 1.86
C ALA A 24 8.08 2.75 2.07
N VAL A 25 7.73 1.54 1.61
CA VAL A 25 6.44 0.90 1.87
C VAL A 25 6.21 0.75 3.37
N LEU A 26 7.18 0.21 4.10
CA LEU A 26 7.10 0.09 5.57
C LEU A 26 6.88 1.45 6.24
N ALA A 27 7.71 2.45 5.91
CA ALA A 27 7.61 3.79 6.51
C ALA A 27 6.26 4.47 6.21
N LEU A 28 5.70 4.24 5.01
CA LEU A 28 4.38 4.76 4.64
C LEU A 28 3.26 4.06 5.40
N LEU A 29 3.33 2.74 5.55
CA LEU A 29 2.35 1.97 6.33
C LEU A 29 2.40 2.34 7.82
N GLU A 30 3.60 2.50 8.40
CA GLU A 30 3.78 3.01 9.76
C GLU A 30 3.26 4.44 9.94
N ALA A 31 3.33 5.26 8.89
CA ALA A 31 2.75 6.60 8.86
C ALA A 31 1.22 6.62 8.68
N GLY A 32 0.56 5.46 8.62
CA GLY A 32 -0.89 5.33 8.44
C GLY A 32 -1.36 5.49 7.00
N ALA A 33 -0.52 5.14 6.01
CA ALA A 33 -0.96 5.05 4.63
C ALA A 33 -2.06 3.98 4.48
N ASP A 34 -3.10 4.33 3.74
CA ASP A 34 -4.20 3.40 3.45
C ASP A 34 -3.85 2.56 2.20
N PRO A 35 -3.64 1.23 2.35
CA PRO A 35 -3.32 0.33 1.24
C PRO A 35 -4.53 -0.03 0.38
N HIS A 36 -5.75 0.32 0.79
CA HIS A 36 -7.00 0.05 0.06
C HIS A 36 -7.34 1.13 -0.96
N LEU A 37 -6.63 2.25 -0.95
CA LEU A 37 -6.81 3.28 -1.96
C LEU A 37 -6.48 2.73 -3.33
N MET A 38 -7.33 3.06 -4.29
CA MET A 38 -7.19 2.67 -5.68
C MET A 38 -6.67 3.84 -6.50
N ASP A 39 -5.82 3.54 -7.48
CA ASP A 39 -5.42 4.49 -8.50
C ASP A 39 -6.47 4.58 -9.63
N LYS A 40 -6.16 5.32 -10.69
CA LYS A 40 -7.05 5.48 -11.87
C LYS A 40 -7.35 4.18 -12.62
N HIS A 41 -6.55 3.13 -12.41
CA HIS A 41 -6.71 1.82 -13.01
C HIS A 41 -7.51 0.86 -12.12
N LEU A 42 -8.03 1.34 -10.98
CA LEU A 42 -8.64 0.53 -9.94
C LEU A 42 -7.65 -0.46 -9.31
N GLU A 43 -6.34 -0.16 -9.41
CA GLU A 43 -5.29 -0.96 -8.81
C GLU A 43 -4.97 -0.40 -7.43
N THR A 44 -4.85 -1.29 -6.46
CA THR A 44 -4.30 -0.94 -5.13
C THR A 44 -2.81 -1.22 -5.11
N SER A 45 -2.11 -0.75 -4.08
CA SER A 45 -0.73 -1.13 -3.81
C SER A 45 -0.52 -2.66 -3.78
N LEU A 46 -1.53 -3.44 -3.37
CA LEU A 46 -1.46 -4.90 -3.39
C LEU A 46 -1.53 -5.47 -4.82
N HIS A 47 -2.38 -4.92 -5.68
CA HIS A 47 -2.48 -5.32 -7.09
C HIS A 47 -1.14 -5.09 -7.81
N ILE A 48 -0.51 -3.94 -7.59
CA ILE A 48 0.81 -3.61 -8.14
C ILE A 48 1.88 -4.61 -7.65
N ALA A 49 1.89 -4.93 -6.34
CA ALA A 49 2.83 -5.92 -5.80
C ALA A 49 2.64 -7.32 -6.38
N ALA A 50 1.38 -7.70 -6.65
CA ALA A 50 1.02 -8.99 -7.24
C ALA A 50 1.46 -9.11 -8.70
N TRP A 51 1.31 -8.03 -9.48
CA TRP A 51 1.73 -8.00 -10.89
C TRP A 51 3.23 -8.22 -11.07
N ASP A 52 4.04 -7.63 -10.18
CA ASP A 52 5.50 -7.69 -10.31
C ASP A 52 6.11 -8.95 -9.66
N GLY A 53 5.29 -9.87 -9.14
CA GLY A 53 5.74 -11.12 -8.52
C GLY A 53 6.58 -10.90 -7.25
N GLN A 54 6.43 -9.74 -6.61
CA GLN A 54 7.22 -9.33 -5.45
C GLN A 54 6.69 -10.00 -4.17
N ASN A 55 6.93 -11.31 -4.01
CA ASN A 55 6.44 -12.09 -2.87
C ASN A 55 6.78 -11.47 -1.50
N GLY A 56 7.96 -10.84 -1.35
CA GLY A 56 8.34 -10.17 -0.10
C GLY A 56 7.56 -8.88 0.19
N LEU A 57 7.16 -8.15 -0.85
CA LEU A 57 6.37 -6.92 -0.70
C LEU A 57 4.88 -7.23 -0.52
N LEU A 58 4.41 -8.28 -1.19
CA LEU A 58 3.12 -8.92 -0.95
C LEU A 58 2.97 -9.37 0.50
N ASP A 59 3.95 -10.09 1.05
CA ASP A 59 3.90 -10.53 2.46
C ASP A 59 3.84 -9.34 3.42
N LEU A 60 4.62 -8.30 3.15
CA LEU A 60 4.63 -7.08 3.95
C LEU A 60 3.28 -6.33 3.89
N LEU A 61 2.71 -6.16 2.71
CA LEU A 61 1.40 -5.51 2.52
C LEU A 61 0.24 -6.36 3.09
N CYS A 62 0.24 -7.67 2.89
CA CYS A 62 -0.76 -8.57 3.46
C CYS A 62 -0.74 -8.55 4.99
N ARG A 63 0.46 -8.60 5.58
CA ARG A 63 0.65 -8.60 7.03
C ARG A 63 0.22 -7.27 7.65
N PHE A 64 0.50 -6.15 6.98
CA PHE A 64 0.02 -4.85 7.42
C PHE A 64 -1.47 -4.62 7.19
N SER A 65 -2.04 -5.08 6.08
CA SER A 65 -3.48 -4.98 5.81
C SER A 65 -4.29 -5.75 6.87
N HIS A 66 -3.87 -6.98 7.18
CA HIS A 66 -4.50 -7.77 8.23
C HIS A 66 -4.30 -7.15 9.64
N PHE A 67 -3.16 -6.50 9.88
CA PHE A 67 -2.91 -5.76 11.13
C PHE A 67 -3.78 -4.50 11.25
N LEU A 68 -4.00 -3.79 10.13
CA LEU A 68 -4.89 -2.63 10.10
C LEU A 68 -6.34 -3.06 10.33
N ASP A 69 -6.78 -4.16 9.72
CA ASP A 69 -8.15 -4.68 9.89
C ASP A 69 -8.46 -5.10 11.33
N ILE A 70 -7.50 -5.72 12.04
CA ILE A 70 -7.68 -6.06 13.46
C ILE A 70 -7.60 -4.83 14.38
N GLN A 71 -6.88 -3.77 13.99
CA GLN A 71 -6.81 -2.52 14.75
C GLN A 71 -8.01 -1.59 14.46
N ASN A 72 -8.72 -1.78 13.35
CA ASN A 72 -9.86 -0.95 12.94
C ASN A 72 -11.22 -1.57 13.31
N SER A 73 -11.24 -2.67 14.06
CA SER A 73 -12.47 -3.23 14.62
C SER A 73 -12.65 -2.83 16.09
N VAL A 74 -13.53 -1.83 16.27
CA VAL A 74 -14.30 -1.51 17.48
C VAL A 74 -13.53 -0.95 18.68
N ILE A 75 -13.60 0.39 18.83
CA ILE A 75 -14.36 1.03 19.92
C ILE A 75 -15.15 2.21 19.39
#